data_AF-A0A7V8XWA4-F1
#
_entry.id   AF-A0A7V8XWA4-F1
#
_cell.length_a   1.000
_cell.length_b   1.000
_cell.length_c   1.000
_cell.angle_alpha   90.00
_cell.angle_beta   90.00
_cell.angle_gamma   90.00
#
_symmetry.space_group_name_H-M   'P 1'
#
loop_
_entity.id
_entity.type
_entity.pdbx_description
1 polymer ?
#
loop_
_entity_poly.entity_id
_entity_poly.type
_entity_poly.pdbx_seq_one_letter_code
_entity_poly.pdbx_strand_id
1 'polypeptide(L)'
;MPTFIVPMATIFPGDNPDTLATRQPPLNPVVNTAASIFDDKMVIVNASIRGDIRGATLPLLLDLARKPVFLHDNSVSTLDNLLDPGRGAMAPHPFYLADPGQRAQVVAFLQGLGTDN
;
A
#
# COMPACT_ATOMS: atom_id res chain seq x y z
N MET A 1 10.23 15.43 5.15
CA MET A 1 9.32 14.33 4.76
C MET A 1 8.21 14.26 5.80
N PRO A 2 6.92 14.19 5.42
CA PRO A 2 5.85 14.08 6.42
C PRO A 2 6.05 12.81 7.24
N THR A 3 5.95 12.91 8.57
CA THR A 3 6.16 11.79 9.51
C THR A 3 4.90 10.97 9.76
N PHE A 4 3.89 11.10 8.89
CA PHE A 4 2.59 10.44 9.06
C PHE A 4 2.64 9.02 8.51
N ILE A 5 2.47 8.04 9.40
CA ILE A 5 2.28 6.63 9.04
C ILE A 5 0.78 6.39 8.90
N VAL A 6 0.34 5.96 7.72
CA VAL A 6 -1.04 5.53 7.50
C VAL A 6 -1.18 4.10 8.04
N PRO A 7 -2.12 3.81 8.97
CA PRO A 7 -2.32 2.47 9.50
C PRO A 7 -2.61 1.44 8.40
N MET A 8 -2.10 0.22 8.56
CA MET A 8 -2.25 -0.86 7.58
C MET A 8 -3.74 -1.14 7.26
N ALA A 9 -4.61 -1.17 8.27
CA ALA A 9 -6.05 -1.39 8.08
C ALA A 9 -6.74 -0.34 7.19
N THR A 10 -6.15 0.87 7.06
CA THR A 10 -6.66 1.90 6.14
C THR A 10 -6.20 1.66 4.71
N ILE A 11 -4.98 1.11 4.52
CA ILE A 11 -4.38 0.88 3.20
C ILE A 11 -4.82 -0.47 2.63
N PHE A 12 -5.03 -1.48 3.48
CA PHE A 12 -5.40 -2.84 3.10
C PHE A 12 -6.48 -3.36 4.06
N PRO A 13 -7.77 -3.14 3.76
CA PRO A 13 -8.88 -3.64 4.59
C PRO A 13 -8.93 -5.15 4.73
N GLY A 14 -8.29 -5.89 3.81
CA GLY A 14 -8.12 -7.34 3.91
C GLY A 14 -6.98 -7.79 4.83
N ASP A 15 -6.27 -6.89 5.50
CA ASP A 15 -5.24 -7.22 6.50
C ASP A 15 -5.89 -7.91 7.71
N ASN A 16 -5.71 -9.22 7.80
CA ASN A 16 -6.13 -10.05 8.93
C ASN A 16 -4.96 -10.94 9.36
N PRO A 17 -3.98 -10.37 10.07
CA PRO A 17 -2.72 -11.03 10.29
C PRO A 17 -2.80 -12.05 11.43
N ASP A 18 -2.31 -13.25 11.18
CA ASP A 18 -2.10 -14.29 12.18
C ASP A 18 -0.74 -14.12 12.86
N THR A 19 -0.65 -14.47 14.14
CA THR A 19 0.65 -14.47 14.85
C THR A 19 1.43 -15.72 14.48
N LEU A 20 2.58 -15.54 13.82
CA LEU A 20 3.49 -16.62 13.46
C LEU A 20 4.47 -16.96 14.60
N ALA A 21 4.89 -15.95 15.37
CA ALA A 21 5.79 -16.14 16.51
C ALA A 21 5.60 -15.04 17.57
N THR A 22 5.59 -15.44 18.85
CA THR A 22 5.61 -14.50 19.98
C THR A 22 7.06 -14.10 20.30
N ARG A 23 7.25 -12.88 20.82
CA ARG A 23 8.58 -12.37 21.22
C ARG A 23 8.51 -11.74 22.60
N GLN A 24 9.65 -11.69 23.28
CA GLN A 24 9.76 -11.06 24.59
C GLN A 24 9.72 -9.52 24.44
N PRO A 25 8.97 -8.81 25.31
CA PRO A 25 9.00 -7.35 25.34
C PRO A 25 10.43 -6.81 25.42
N PRO A 26 10.75 -5.70 24.72
CA PRO A 26 9.84 -4.75 24.07
C PRO A 26 9.50 -5.09 22.60
N LEU A 27 9.78 -6.32 22.14
CA LEU A 27 9.55 -6.72 20.76
C LEU A 27 8.10 -7.17 20.55
N ASN A 28 7.45 -6.63 19.51
CA ASN A 28 6.11 -7.06 19.11
C ASN A 28 6.13 -8.48 18.49
N PRO A 29 5.02 -9.24 18.46
CA PRO A 29 4.96 -10.52 17.76
C PRO A 29 5.30 -10.42 16.26
N VAL A 30 5.72 -11.54 15.67
CA VAL A 30 5.79 -11.70 14.21
C VAL A 30 4.41 -12.10 13.72
N VAL A 31 3.86 -11.35 12.77
CA VAL A 31 2.50 -11.56 12.26
C VAL A 31 2.50 -11.58 10.73
N ASN A 32 1.56 -12.28 10.11
CA ASN A 32 1.40 -12.30 8.65
C ASN A 32 -0.06 -12.53 8.22
N THR A 33 -0.48 -11.91 7.11
CA THR A 33 -1.78 -12.17 6.48
C THR A 33 -1.63 -13.23 5.39
N ALA A 34 -1.81 -14.52 5.71
CA ALA A 34 -1.52 -15.62 4.79
C ALA A 34 -2.25 -15.58 3.42
N ALA A 35 -3.39 -14.87 3.34
CA ALA A 35 -4.16 -14.72 2.10
C ALA A 35 -3.62 -13.66 1.13
N SER A 36 -2.56 -12.93 1.51
CA SER A 36 -2.01 -11.80 0.74
C SER A 36 -0.50 -11.73 0.88
N ILE A 37 0.19 -11.30 -0.17
CA ILE A 37 1.63 -10.98 -0.13
C ILE A 37 1.89 -9.48 0.07
N PHE A 38 0.82 -8.70 0.23
CA PHE A 38 0.92 -7.26 0.35
C PHE A 38 1.70 -6.89 1.61
N ASP A 39 1.33 -7.43 2.76
CA ASP A 39 2.00 -7.11 4.01
C ASP A 39 3.32 -7.88 4.21
N ASP A 40 3.61 -8.96 3.47
CA ASP A 40 4.87 -9.73 3.59
C ASP A 40 6.14 -8.86 3.54
N LYS A 41 6.16 -7.83 2.68
CA LYS A 41 7.31 -6.91 2.57
C LYS A 41 7.31 -5.80 3.63
N MET A 42 6.18 -5.62 4.31
CA MET A 42 5.97 -4.69 5.42
C MET A 42 6.13 -5.38 6.78
N VAL A 43 6.09 -6.71 6.82
CA VAL A 43 6.54 -7.55 7.93
C VAL A 43 8.07 -7.49 7.93
N ILE A 44 8.60 -6.33 8.30
CA ILE A 44 10.04 -6.20 8.50
C ILE A 44 10.39 -7.13 9.66
N VAL A 45 11.34 -8.03 9.44
CA VAL A 45 12.13 -8.63 10.51
C VAL A 45 12.98 -7.51 11.16
N ASN A 46 12.33 -6.52 11.80
CA ASN A 46 12.90 -5.47 12.63
C ASN A 46 11.89 -5.26 13.77
N ALA A 47 12.06 -5.78 14.99
CA ALA A 47 13.18 -5.51 15.88
C ALA A 47 13.39 -4.02 16.20
N SER A 48 12.34 -3.20 16.11
CA SER A 48 12.34 -1.93 16.82
C SER A 48 12.02 -2.17 18.31
N ILE A 49 12.87 -1.66 19.20
CA ILE A 49 12.63 -1.54 20.66
C ILE A 49 11.36 -0.69 20.94
N ARG A 50 10.88 0.05 19.93
CA ARG A 50 9.64 0.84 19.93
C ARG A 50 8.81 0.40 18.73
N GLY A 51 7.97 -0.60 18.87
CA GLY A 51 7.11 -1.05 17.78
C GLY A 51 6.19 0.09 17.30
N ASP A 52 6.60 0.77 16.24
CA ASP A 52 5.78 1.79 15.58
C ASP A 52 4.66 1.14 14.77
N ILE A 53 3.66 1.95 14.42
CA ILE A 53 2.43 1.55 13.72
C ILE A 53 2.76 0.71 12.48
N ARG A 54 2.16 -0.49 12.34
CA ARG A 54 2.14 -1.21 11.05
C ARG A 54 1.43 -0.34 10.03
N GLY A 55 2.16 0.10 9.01
CA GLY A 55 1.66 1.06 8.05
C GLY A 55 2.73 1.50 7.08
N ALA A 56 2.34 2.29 6.09
CA ALA A 56 3.26 2.87 5.12
C ALA A 56 3.30 4.39 5.26
N THR A 57 4.47 4.97 5.01
CA THR A 57 4.56 6.40 4.74
C THR A 57 3.88 6.70 3.41
N LEU A 58 3.21 7.86 3.32
CA LEU A 58 2.59 8.28 2.07
C LEU A 58 3.64 8.35 0.94
N PRO A 59 3.45 7.62 -0.17
CA PRO A 59 4.38 7.65 -1.29
C PRO A 59 4.30 9.00 -2.00
N LEU A 60 5.42 9.43 -2.57
CA LEU A 60 5.45 10.58 -3.46
C LEU A 60 4.71 10.23 -4.76
N LEU A 61 3.74 11.05 -5.15
CA LEU A 61 2.97 10.87 -6.40
C LEU A 61 3.63 11.52 -7.62
N LEU A 62 4.75 12.21 -7.43
CA LEU A 62 5.54 12.82 -8.49
C LEU A 62 6.18 11.73 -9.37
N ASP A 63 6.13 11.94 -10.68
CA ASP A 63 6.72 11.05 -11.68
C ASP A 63 6.24 9.57 -11.61
N LEU A 64 5.01 9.38 -11.14
CA LEU A 64 4.43 8.04 -10.99
C LEU A 64 4.26 7.31 -12.34
N ALA A 65 4.11 8.07 -13.44
CA ALA A 65 3.98 7.55 -14.80
C ALA A 65 5.21 6.74 -15.29
N ARG A 66 6.40 7.00 -14.74
CA ARG A 66 7.62 6.24 -15.11
C ARG A 66 7.76 4.91 -14.36
N LYS A 67 6.86 4.60 -13.43
CA LYS A 67 6.88 3.34 -12.68
C LYS A 67 6.23 2.22 -13.50
N PRO A 68 6.91 1.07 -13.67
CA PRO A 68 6.36 -0.06 -14.44
C PRO A 68 5.30 -0.86 -13.65
N VAL A 69 5.31 -0.72 -12.31
CA VAL A 69 4.39 -1.36 -11.38
C VAL A 69 4.12 -0.42 -10.21
N PHE A 70 2.96 -0.57 -9.59
CA PHE A 70 2.46 0.21 -8.47
C PHE A 70 2.24 -0.70 -7.27
N LEU A 71 2.11 -0.07 -6.10
CA LEU A 71 2.10 -0.72 -4.80
C LEU A 71 3.45 -1.40 -4.48
N HIS A 72 3.75 -1.63 -3.21
CA HIS A 72 5.05 -2.21 -2.81
C HIS A 72 5.14 -3.72 -3.07
N ASP A 73 4.00 -4.39 -3.27
CA ASP A 73 3.92 -5.79 -3.67
C ASP A 73 3.99 -5.99 -5.19
N ASN A 74 4.00 -4.90 -5.97
CA ASN A 74 3.98 -4.89 -7.44
C ASN A 74 2.72 -5.53 -8.05
N SER A 75 1.61 -5.61 -7.32
CA SER A 75 0.38 -6.29 -7.78
C SER A 75 -0.38 -5.53 -8.88
N VAL A 76 0.00 -4.28 -9.18
CA VAL A 76 -0.70 -3.43 -10.14
C VAL A 76 0.26 -2.91 -11.20
N SER A 77 -0.10 -3.05 -12.47
CA SER A 77 0.75 -2.67 -13.61
C SER A 77 0.37 -1.34 -14.27
N THR A 78 -0.79 -0.77 -13.97
CA THR A 78 -1.27 0.49 -14.57
C THR A 78 -2.00 1.37 -13.54
N LEU A 79 -2.00 2.68 -13.77
CA LEU A 79 -2.79 3.63 -12.98
C LEU A 79 -4.30 3.39 -13.11
N ASP A 80 -4.77 2.93 -14.28
CA ASP A 80 -6.18 2.59 -14.47
C ASP A 80 -6.57 1.40 -13.56
N ASN A 81 -5.77 0.32 -13.58
CA ASN A 81 -5.99 -0.83 -12.71
C ASN A 81 -5.90 -0.44 -11.22
N LEU A 82 -4.98 0.46 -10.86
CA LEU A 82 -4.82 0.93 -9.47
C LEU A 82 -6.12 1.53 -8.91
N LEU A 83 -6.86 2.25 -9.75
CA LEU A 83 -8.06 3.00 -9.40
C LEU A 83 -9.36 2.26 -9.75
N ASP A 84 -9.28 1.02 -10.25
CA ASP A 84 -10.42 0.24 -10.70
C ASP A 84 -11.12 -0.52 -9.55
N PRO A 85 -12.43 -0.29 -9.29
CA PRO A 85 -13.17 -1.06 -8.29
C PRO A 85 -13.23 -2.57 -8.58
N GLY A 86 -12.94 -3.01 -9.81
CA GLY A 86 -12.83 -4.44 -10.15
C GLY A 86 -11.81 -5.21 -9.30
N ARG A 87 -10.87 -4.51 -8.64
CA ARG A 87 -9.92 -5.11 -7.68
C ARG A 87 -10.56 -5.57 -6.37
N GLY A 88 -11.73 -5.04 -6.02
CA GLY A 88 -12.50 -5.43 -4.84
C GLY A 88 -12.19 -4.61 -3.59
N ALA A 89 -13.18 -4.49 -2.70
CA ALA A 89 -13.14 -3.63 -1.51
C ALA A 89 -12.11 -4.06 -0.46
N MET A 90 -11.67 -5.32 -0.49
CA MET A 90 -10.66 -5.85 0.43
C MET A 90 -9.25 -5.83 -0.17
N ALA A 91 -9.07 -5.48 -1.44
CA ALA A 91 -7.75 -5.46 -2.05
C ALA A 91 -6.90 -4.29 -1.51
N PRO A 92 -5.57 -4.39 -1.57
CA PRO A 92 -4.71 -3.30 -1.18
C PRO A 92 -4.96 -2.05 -2.02
N HIS A 93 -4.99 -0.88 -1.39
CA HIS A 93 -5.46 0.38 -1.96
C HIS A 93 -6.95 0.35 -2.33
N PRO A 94 -7.88 0.34 -1.34
CA PRO A 94 -9.34 0.24 -1.55
C PRO A 94 -9.98 1.57 -2.00
N PHE A 95 -9.20 2.49 -2.58
CA PHE A 95 -9.66 3.80 -3.02
C PHE A 95 -9.81 3.79 -4.54
N TYR A 96 -11.06 3.72 -4.99
CA TYR A 96 -11.40 3.50 -6.39
C TYR A 96 -12.29 4.60 -6.96
N LEU A 97 -12.29 4.70 -8.28
CA LEU A 97 -13.17 5.57 -9.06
C LEU A 97 -14.07 4.69 -9.93
N ALA A 98 -15.35 4.62 -9.55
CA ALA A 98 -16.31 3.74 -10.22
C ALA A 98 -16.71 4.24 -11.62
N ASP A 99 -16.72 5.55 -11.82
CA ASP A 99 -16.96 6.14 -13.13
C ASP A 99 -15.69 6.08 -13.99
N PRO A 100 -15.70 5.40 -15.15
CA PRO A 100 -14.51 5.27 -16.00
C PRO A 100 -14.02 6.61 -16.55
N GLY A 101 -14.91 7.58 -16.77
CA GLY A 101 -14.55 8.92 -17.25
C GLY A 101 -13.77 9.71 -16.20
N GLN A 102 -14.25 9.71 -14.95
CA GLN A 102 -13.54 10.29 -13.81
C GLN A 102 -12.21 9.59 -13.57
N ARG A 103 -12.17 8.26 -13.68
CA ARG A 103 -10.93 7.50 -13.56
C ARG A 103 -9.90 7.91 -14.60
N ALA A 104 -10.30 8.01 -15.87
CA ALA A 104 -9.43 8.46 -16.94
C ALA A 104 -8.88 9.89 -16.69
N GLN A 105 -9.70 10.79 -16.17
CA GLN A 105 -9.27 12.15 -15.80
C GLN A 105 -8.23 12.14 -14.68
N VAL A 106 -8.43 11.34 -13.63
CA VAL A 106 -7.47 11.22 -12.52
C VAL A 106 -6.18 10.55 -12.98
N VAL A 107 -6.25 9.52 -13.83
CA VAL A 107 -5.07 8.91 -14.45
C VAL A 107 -4.26 9.94 -15.22
N ALA A 108 -4.92 10.74 -16.08
CA ALA A 108 -4.26 11.80 -16.84
C ALA A 108 -3.63 12.86 -15.92
N PHE A 109 -4.31 13.25 -14.85
CA PHE A 109 -3.76 14.17 -13.85
C PHE A 109 -2.50 13.60 -13.18
N LEU A 110 -2.54 12.35 -12.71
CA LEU A 110 -1.40 11.69 -12.07
C LEU A 110 -0.21 11.51 -13.03
N GLN A 111 -0.48 11.26 -14.31
CA GLN A 111 0.54 11.20 -15.35
C GLN A 111 1.18 12.57 -15.62
N GLY A 112 0.38 13.65 -15.54
CA GLY A 112 0.83 15.03 -15.68
C GLY A 112 1.71 15.55 -14.54
N LEU A 113 1.83 14.81 -13.43
CA LEU A 113 2.78 15.11 -12.35
C LEU A 113 4.22 14.65 -12.66
N GLY A 114 4.49 14.25 -13.90
CA GLY A 114 5.84 14.00 -14.38
C GLY A 114 6.72 15.25 -14.27
N THR A 115 7.98 15.06 -13.91
CA THR A 115 8.98 16.12 -14.03
C THR A 115 9.71 15.95 -15.37
N ASP A 116 9.76 17.01 -16.16
CA ASP A 116 10.63 17.07 -17.33
C ASP A 116 12.09 16.90 -16.88
N ASN A 117 12.87 16.11 -17.62
CA ASN A 117 14.32 16.04 -17.43
C ASN A 117 14.98 17.27 -18.05
#